data_AF-A0A6I5HQ36-F1
#
_entry.id   AF-A0A6I5HQ36-F1
#
_cell.length_a   1.000
_cell.length_b   1.000
_cell.length_c   1.000
_cell.angle_alpha   90.00
_cell.angle_beta   90.00
_cell.angle_gamma   90.00
#
_symmetry.space_group_name_H-M   'P 1'
#
loop_
_entity.id
_entity.type
_entity.pdbx_description
1 polymer ?
#
loop_
_entity_poly.entity_id
_entity_poly.type
_entity_poly.pdbx_seq_one_letter_code
_entity_poly.pdbx_strand_id
1 'polypeptide(L)'
;MAASSTDPRTWSSYKDAVASSAGVGTGFVLSDVDDIVCLDLDYAVDPMTGRLKAWAAAIVRDAGDTFTEISQSGSGLHIFGYANVRHGRRIRRADGMAVEVYGAGRYIAVTGNRFRNCPNALADVTDVVTRILEG
;
A
#
# COMPACT_ATOMS: atom_id res chain seq x y z
N MET A 1 -1.32 21.22 13.99
CA MET A 1 -1.85 20.05 14.72
C MET A 1 -1.65 18.81 13.85
N ALA A 2 -1.51 17.63 14.45
CA ALA A 2 -1.47 16.38 13.70
C ALA A 2 -2.89 16.00 13.23
N ALA A 3 -2.99 15.32 12.09
CA ALA A 3 -4.23 14.72 11.62
C ALA A 3 -4.44 13.33 12.26
N SER A 4 -5.70 12.94 12.46
CA SER A 4 -6.07 11.60 12.92
C SER A 4 -6.24 10.67 11.73
N SER A 5 -5.91 9.39 11.84
CA SER A 5 -6.21 8.40 10.78
C SER A 5 -7.64 7.85 10.83
N THR A 6 -8.46 8.33 11.77
CA THR A 6 -9.85 7.86 11.97
C THR A 6 -10.87 9.00 12.10
N ASP A 7 -10.43 10.27 12.02
CA ASP A 7 -11.33 11.43 12.03
C ASP A 7 -11.29 12.15 10.69
N PRO A 8 -12.30 11.95 9.81
CA PRO A 8 -12.33 12.54 8.47
C PRO A 8 -12.36 14.07 8.48
N ARG A 9 -12.75 14.70 9.59
CA ARG A 9 -12.73 16.17 9.73
C ARG A 9 -11.31 16.74 9.78
N THR A 10 -10.32 15.87 10.02
CA THR A 10 -8.90 16.24 10.02
C THR A 10 -8.20 15.96 8.69
N TRP A 11 -8.92 15.41 7.71
CA TRP A 11 -8.41 15.13 6.37
C TRP A 11 -8.73 16.29 5.42
N SER A 12 -8.19 16.23 4.20
CA SER A 12 -8.45 17.22 3.16
C SER A 12 -8.53 16.56 1.80
N SER A 13 -8.93 17.32 0.78
CA SER A 13 -8.91 16.83 -0.59
C SER A 13 -7.49 16.65 -1.10
N TYR A 14 -7.30 15.85 -2.16
CA TYR A 14 -6.01 15.72 -2.83
C TYR A 14 -5.44 17.09 -3.27
N LYS A 15 -6.30 17.96 -3.81
CA LYS A 15 -5.93 19.31 -4.27
C LYS A 15 -5.35 20.16 -3.14
N ASP A 16 -5.96 20.11 -1.96
CA ASP A 16 -5.49 20.89 -0.80
C ASP A 16 -4.22 20.26 -0.21
N ALA A 17 -4.14 18.93 -0.17
CA ALA A 17 -2.98 18.20 0.32
C ALA A 17 -1.71 18.49 -0.50
N VAL A 18 -1.80 18.50 -1.84
CA VAL A 18 -0.63 18.80 -2.70
C VAL A 18 -0.21 20.28 -2.68
N ALA A 19 -1.12 21.19 -2.35
CA ALA A 19 -0.83 22.61 -2.24
C ALA A 19 -0.24 22.99 -0.86
N SER A 20 -0.34 22.09 0.12
CA SER A 20 0.17 22.28 1.46
C SER A 20 1.69 22.16 1.54
N SER A 21 2.33 22.98 2.38
CA SER A 21 3.74 22.85 2.74
C SER A 21 3.97 21.99 3.99
N ALA A 22 2.90 21.44 4.58
CA ALA A 22 3.00 20.59 5.76
C ALA A 22 3.46 19.17 5.39
N GLY A 23 4.34 18.59 6.21
CA GLY A 23 4.85 17.24 6.01
C GLY A 23 5.96 17.17 4.95
N VAL A 24 6.24 15.97 4.46
CA VAL A 24 7.33 15.66 3.51
C VAL A 24 6.81 14.97 2.24
N GLY A 25 5.51 15.03 2.00
CA GLY A 25 4.82 14.34 0.92
C GLY A 25 3.33 14.24 1.20
N THR A 26 2.62 13.53 0.33
CA THR A 26 1.19 13.27 0.48
C THR A 26 0.95 11.86 0.99
N GLY A 27 -0.28 11.60 1.39
CA GLY A 27 -0.72 10.24 1.66
C GLY A 27 -2.22 10.13 1.64
N PHE A 28 -2.67 8.89 1.73
CA PHE A 28 -4.05 8.50 1.61
C PHE A 28 -4.48 7.80 2.90
N VAL A 29 -5.63 8.20 3.44
CA VAL A 29 -6.19 7.52 4.62
C VAL A 29 -7.16 6.46 4.14
N LEU A 30 -6.83 5.20 4.44
CA LEU A 30 -7.72 4.07 4.21
C LEU A 30 -8.88 4.14 5.19
N SER A 31 -10.10 4.06 4.67
CA SER A 31 -11.33 4.14 5.45
C SER A 31 -12.26 2.99 5.09
N ASP A 32 -13.31 2.80 5.89
CA ASP A 32 -14.27 1.70 5.73
C ASP A 32 -15.36 1.97 4.69
N VAL A 33 -15.21 3.03 3.87
CA VAL A 33 -16.26 3.49 2.94
C VAL A 33 -16.04 3.06 1.49
N ASP A 34 -14.79 2.86 1.06
CA ASP A 34 -14.41 2.68 -0.35
C ASP A 34 -13.80 1.30 -0.66
N ASP A 35 -13.67 0.44 0.35
CA ASP A 35 -13.04 -0.89 0.27
C ASP A 35 -11.64 -0.86 -0.38
N ILE A 36 -10.95 0.29 -0.31
CA ILE A 36 -9.57 0.42 -0.80
C ILE A 36 -8.62 -0.17 0.24
N VAL A 37 -7.77 -1.07 -0.22
CA VAL A 37 -6.72 -1.68 0.60
C VAL A 37 -5.34 -1.31 0.10
N CYS A 38 -4.37 -1.38 1.01
CA CYS A 38 -2.96 -1.33 0.70
C CYS A 38 -2.28 -2.59 1.22
N LEU A 39 -1.59 -3.30 0.33
CA LEU A 39 -0.58 -4.29 0.69
C LEU A 39 0.77 -3.57 0.70
N ASP A 40 1.35 -3.39 1.88
CA ASP A 40 2.67 -2.80 2.08
C ASP A 40 3.71 -3.91 2.18
N LEU A 41 4.60 -3.98 1.20
CA LEU A 41 5.63 -5.00 1.07
C LEU A 41 6.97 -4.38 1.48
N ASP A 42 7.36 -4.63 2.72
CA ASP A 42 8.59 -4.14 3.33
C ASP A 42 9.84 -4.78 2.69
N TYR A 43 10.79 -3.95 2.25
CA TYR A 43 12.05 -4.40 1.65
C TYR A 43 11.85 -5.40 0.49
N ALA A 44 10.80 -5.20 -0.29
CA ALA A 44 10.42 -6.02 -1.44
C ALA A 44 11.48 -6.04 -2.55
N VAL A 45 12.20 -4.93 -2.72
CA VAL A 45 13.20 -4.71 -3.76
C VAL A 45 14.59 -4.82 -3.14
N ASP A 46 15.45 -5.63 -3.76
CA ASP A 46 16.86 -5.70 -3.44
C ASP A 46 17.55 -4.40 -3.89
N PRO A 47 18.17 -3.63 -2.97
CA PRO A 47 18.73 -2.31 -3.29
C PRO A 47 19.98 -2.39 -4.16
N MET A 48 20.67 -3.53 -4.22
CA MET A 48 21.88 -3.71 -5.02
C MET A 48 21.55 -4.05 -6.47
N THR A 49 20.45 -4.77 -6.70
CA THR A 49 20.09 -5.32 -8.01
C THR A 49 18.83 -4.69 -8.62
N GLY A 50 18.01 -4.00 -7.82
CA GLY A 50 16.69 -3.49 -8.22
C GLY A 50 15.65 -4.59 -8.48
N ARG A 51 15.96 -5.86 -8.16
CA ARG A 51 15.07 -7.01 -8.41
C ARG A 51 14.14 -7.22 -7.22
N LEU A 52 12.93 -7.70 -7.50
CA LEU A 52 12.03 -8.15 -6.44
C LEU A 52 12.58 -9.41 -5.78
N LYS A 53 12.44 -9.48 -4.45
CA LYS A 53 12.56 -10.74 -3.72
C LYS A 53 11.49 -11.73 -4.21
N ALA A 54 11.78 -13.02 -4.13
CA ALA A 54 10.92 -14.06 -4.68
C ALA A 54 9.48 -14.01 -4.11
N TRP A 55 9.34 -13.80 -2.80
CA TRP A 55 8.03 -13.67 -2.15
C TRP A 55 7.28 -12.42 -2.64
N ALA A 56 7.97 -11.30 -2.82
CA ALA A 56 7.36 -10.04 -3.28
C ALA A 56 6.93 -10.16 -4.75
N ALA A 57 7.74 -10.81 -5.59
CA ALA A 57 7.40 -11.09 -6.98
C ALA A 57 6.15 -11.96 -7.12
N ALA A 58 5.96 -12.93 -6.21
CA ALA A 58 4.76 -13.74 -6.19
C ALA A 58 3.50 -12.90 -5.87
N ILE A 59 3.58 -12.04 -4.85
CA ILE A 59 2.45 -11.17 -4.46
C ILE A 59 2.12 -10.17 -5.56
N VAL A 60 3.13 -9.49 -6.12
CA VAL A 60 2.92 -8.52 -7.22
C VAL A 60 2.26 -9.21 -8.42
N ARG A 61 2.68 -10.43 -8.77
CA ARG A 61 2.05 -11.20 -9.85
C ARG A 61 0.60 -11.56 -9.49
N ASP A 62 0.36 -12.03 -8.27
CA ASP A 62 -0.94 -12.53 -7.85
C ASP A 62 -1.95 -11.39 -7.62
N ALA A 63 -1.49 -10.17 -7.32
CA ALA A 63 -2.31 -8.97 -7.27
C ALA A 63 -2.80 -8.49 -8.64
N GLY A 64 -2.17 -8.93 -9.73
CA GLY A 64 -2.57 -8.61 -11.09
C GLY A 64 -2.34 -7.15 -11.48
N ASP A 65 -3.13 -6.69 -12.46
CA ASP A 65 -3.01 -5.36 -13.06
C ASP A 65 -3.70 -4.29 -12.20
N THR A 66 -3.07 -3.96 -11.07
CA THR A 66 -3.50 -2.88 -10.17
C THR A 66 -2.37 -1.88 -9.90
N PHE A 67 -2.73 -0.70 -9.40
CA PHE A 67 -1.77 0.35 -9.08
C PHE A 67 -0.76 -0.14 -8.03
N THR A 68 0.52 -0.08 -8.39
CA THR A 68 1.64 -0.41 -7.50
C THR A 68 2.66 0.72 -7.56
N GLU A 69 3.13 1.17 -6.41
CA GLU A 69 4.16 2.21 -6.32
C GLU A 69 5.35 1.77 -5.48
N ILE A 70 6.50 2.40 -5.73
CA ILE A 70 7.67 2.30 -4.87
C ILE A 70 7.41 3.18 -3.63
N SER A 71 7.50 2.58 -2.45
CA SER A 71 7.33 3.28 -1.17
C SER A 71 8.40 4.37 -0.95
N GLN A 72 8.18 5.25 0.03
CA GLN A 72 9.14 6.32 0.38
C GLN A 72 10.55 5.79 0.72
N SER A 73 10.67 4.54 1.17
CA SER A 73 11.96 3.92 1.48
C SER A 73 12.83 3.62 0.25
N GLY A 74 12.23 3.60 -0.94
CA GLY A 74 12.88 3.18 -2.19
C GLY A 74 13.08 1.67 -2.33
N SER A 75 12.85 0.88 -1.27
CA SER A 75 13.03 -0.59 -1.29
C SER A 75 11.76 -1.39 -0.98
N GLY A 76 10.70 -0.76 -0.48
CA GLY A 76 9.37 -1.36 -0.33
C GLY A 76 8.42 -1.00 -1.46
N LEU A 77 7.31 -1.73 -1.59
CA LEU A 77 6.23 -1.44 -2.53
C LEU A 77 4.89 -1.28 -1.80
N HIS A 78 4.06 -0.35 -2.26
CA HIS A 78 2.64 -0.33 -1.93
C HIS A 78 1.84 -0.85 -3.13
N ILE A 79 1.00 -1.86 -2.91
CA ILE A 79 0.02 -2.33 -3.91
C ILE A 79 -1.35 -1.91 -3.42
N PHE A 80 -2.04 -1.08 -4.19
CA PHE A 80 -3.40 -0.64 -3.89
C PHE A 80 -4.41 -1.42 -4.73
N GLY A 81 -5.58 -1.70 -4.18
CA GLY A 81 -6.67 -2.38 -4.89
C GLY A 81 -7.95 -2.39 -4.06
N TYR A 82 -8.98 -3.07 -4.55
CA TYR A 82 -10.24 -3.26 -3.83
C TYR A 82 -10.27 -4.63 -3.15
N ALA A 83 -10.59 -4.65 -1.85
CA ALA A 83 -10.89 -5.85 -1.07
C ALA A 83 -11.54 -5.46 0.28
N ASN A 84 -12.30 -6.37 0.90
CA ASN A 84 -12.86 -6.08 2.22
C ASN A 84 -11.88 -6.46 3.35
N VAL A 85 -11.14 -5.48 3.88
CA VAL A 85 -10.21 -5.68 5.02
C VAL A 85 -10.54 -4.73 6.17
N ARG A 86 -11.32 -5.22 7.14
CA ARG A 86 -11.71 -4.45 8.33
C ARG A 86 -10.60 -4.33 9.38
N HIS A 87 -9.78 -5.36 9.50
CA HIS A 87 -8.69 -5.42 10.47
C HIS A 87 -7.40 -5.71 9.73
N GLY A 88 -6.52 -4.71 9.70
CA GLY A 88 -5.21 -4.90 9.10
C GLY A 88 -4.35 -5.91 9.87
N ARG A 89 -3.41 -6.53 9.17
CA ARG A 89 -2.51 -7.54 9.74
C ARG A 89 -1.09 -7.34 9.22
N ARG A 90 -0.13 -7.42 10.14
CA ARG A 90 1.30 -7.53 9.83
C ARG A 90 1.71 -8.99 9.84
N ILE A 91 2.35 -9.44 8.76
CA ILE A 91 2.79 -10.81 8.55
C ILE A 91 4.30 -10.79 8.32
N ARG A 92 5.02 -11.51 9.19
CA ARG A 92 6.46 -11.69 9.14
C ARG A 92 6.74 -13.19 9.20
N ARG A 93 7.52 -13.71 8.26
CA ARG A 93 7.88 -15.13 8.21
C ARG A 93 9.39 -15.32 8.32
N ALA A 94 9.80 -16.52 8.72
CA ALA A 94 11.21 -16.87 8.92
C ALA A 94 12.05 -16.83 7.63
N ASP A 95 11.40 -16.96 6.46
CA ASP A 95 12.00 -16.82 5.14
C ASP A 95 12.26 -15.35 4.73
N GLY A 96 11.95 -14.40 5.60
CA GLY A 96 12.14 -12.97 5.37
C GLY A 96 10.99 -12.27 4.66
N MET A 97 9.85 -12.94 4.42
CA MET A 97 8.63 -12.27 3.96
C MET A 97 8.15 -11.26 5.02
N ALA A 98 7.85 -10.05 4.55
CA ALA A 98 7.39 -8.95 5.39
C ALA A 98 6.31 -8.16 4.65
N VAL A 99 5.05 -8.42 5.03
CA VAL A 99 3.87 -7.82 4.39
C VAL A 99 2.93 -7.30 5.44
N GLU A 100 2.37 -6.13 5.19
CA GLU A 100 1.29 -5.55 5.98
C GLU A 100 0.08 -5.37 5.07
N VAL A 101 -1.10 -5.78 5.53
CA VAL A 101 -2.36 -5.60 4.81
C VAL A 101 -3.21 -4.64 5.61
N TYR A 102 -3.67 -3.55 4.99
CA TYR A 102 -4.50 -2.53 5.62
C TYR A 102 -5.70 -2.21 4.74
N GLY A 103 -6.88 -2.01 5.35
CA GLY A 103 -8.08 -1.54 4.64
C GLY A 103 -8.85 -0.42 5.38
N ALA A 104 -8.50 -0.10 6.64
CA ALA A 104 -9.16 0.99 7.36
C ALA A 104 -8.27 1.55 8.49
N GLY A 105 -8.51 2.80 8.87
CA GLY A 105 -7.94 3.46 10.05
C GLY A 105 -6.44 3.74 9.96
N ARG A 106 -5.86 3.70 8.75
CA ARG A 106 -4.43 3.85 8.50
C ARG A 106 -4.16 4.89 7.43
N TYR A 107 -3.17 5.73 7.70
CA TYR A 107 -2.56 6.61 6.71
C TYR A 107 -1.44 5.85 6.00
N ILE A 108 -1.45 5.88 4.67
CA ILE A 108 -0.37 5.37 3.82
C ILE A 108 0.30 6.58 3.16
N ALA A 109 1.62 6.70 3.32
CA ALA A 109 2.37 7.70 2.57
C ALA A 109 2.39 7.30 1.09
N VAL A 110 1.94 8.18 0.21
CA VAL A 110 1.81 7.91 -1.22
C VAL A 110 2.93 8.63 -1.97
N THR A 111 3.59 7.93 -2.88
CA THR A 111 4.68 8.51 -3.68
C THR A 111 4.25 8.86 -5.10
N GLY A 112 3.26 8.16 -5.65
CA GLY A 112 2.91 8.22 -7.07
C GLY A 112 4.00 7.64 -7.99
N ASN A 113 5.09 7.10 -7.43
CA ASN A 113 6.22 6.56 -8.17
C ASN A 113 5.87 5.14 -8.64
N ARG A 114 5.14 5.07 -9.76
CA ARG A 114 4.66 3.79 -10.32
C ARG A 114 5.78 2.78 -10.47
N PHE A 115 5.55 1.60 -9.93
CA PHE A 115 6.46 0.48 -10.09
C PHE A 115 6.31 -0.09 -11.50
N ARG A 116 7.36 0.11 -12.32
CA ARG A 116 7.40 -0.34 -13.73
C ARG A 116 6.19 0.22 -14.51
N ASN A 117 5.55 -0.62 -15.33
CA ASN A 117 4.43 -0.24 -16.18
C ASN A 117 3.06 -0.61 -15.58
N CYS A 118 2.93 -0.58 -14.24
CA CYS A 118 1.63 -0.86 -13.62
C CYS A 118 0.55 0.12 -14.14
N PRO A 119 -0.72 -0.31 -14.18
CA PRO A 119 -1.80 0.57 -14.60
C PRO A 119 -1.99 1.72 -13.60
N ASN A 120 -2.63 2.78 -14.08
CA ASN A 120 -3.12 3.87 -13.24
C ASN A 120 -4.59 3.63 -12.87
N ALA A 121 -4.88 2.44 -12.33
CA ALA A 121 -6.21 2.00 -11.96
C ALA A 121 -6.12 1.00 -10.80
N LEU A 122 -7.18 0.92 -10.00
CA LEU A 122 -7.34 -0.09 -8.96
C LEU A 122 -8.12 -1.27 -9.51
N ALA A 123 -7.67 -2.48 -9.22
CA ALA A 123 -8.35 -3.73 -9.53
C ALA A 123 -8.80 -4.45 -8.25
N ASP A 124 -9.61 -5.48 -8.40
CA ASP A 124 -9.95 -6.41 -7.31
C ASP A 124 -8.69 -7.21 -6.92
N VAL A 125 -8.34 -7.18 -5.63
CA VAL A 125 -7.19 -7.90 -5.05
C VAL A 125 -7.62 -8.87 -3.95
N THR A 126 -8.90 -9.23 -3.89
CA THR A 126 -9.50 -10.07 -2.83
C THR A 126 -8.80 -11.42 -2.71
N ASP A 127 -8.46 -12.06 -3.84
CA ASP A 127 -7.82 -13.38 -3.84
C ASP A 127 -6.42 -13.36 -3.22
N VAL A 128 -5.60 -12.36 -3.58
CA VAL A 128 -4.24 -12.24 -3.03
C VAL A 128 -4.28 -11.83 -1.56
N VAL A 129 -5.21 -10.95 -1.18
CA VAL A 129 -5.43 -10.54 0.21
C VAL A 129 -5.82 -11.75 1.06
N THR A 130 -6.81 -12.54 0.62
CA THR A 130 -7.26 -13.74 1.31
C THR A 130 -6.11 -14.73 1.50
N ARG A 131 -5.35 -15.01 0.44
CA ARG A 131 -4.18 -15.90 0.50
C ARG A 131 -3.12 -15.45 1.49
N ILE A 132 -2.84 -14.15 1.55
CA ILE A 132 -1.87 -13.57 2.50
C ILE A 132 -2.37 -13.70 3.94
N LEU A 133 -3.67 -13.47 4.19
CA LEU A 133 -4.24 -13.50 5.53
C LEU A 133 -4.47 -14.92 6.06
N GLU A 134 -4.70 -15.90 5.20
CA GLU A 134 -4.95 -17.30 5.60
C GLU A 134 -3.68 -18.14 5.75
N GLY A 135 -2.58 -17.75 5.10
CA GLY A 135 -1.30 -18.47 5.14
C GLY A 135 -0.39 -18.06 6.29
#